data_AF-A0A659UD24-F1
#
_entry.id   AF-A0A659UD24-F1
#
_cell.length_a   1.000
_cell.length_b   1.000
_cell.length_c   1.000
_cell.angle_alpha   90.00
_cell.angle_beta   90.00
_cell.angle_gamma   90.00
#
_symmetry.space_group_name_H-M   'P 1'
#
loop_
_entity.id
_entity.type
_entity.pdbx_description
1 polymer ?
#
loop_
_entity_poly.entity_id
_entity_poly.type
_entity_poly.pdbx_seq_one_letter_code
_entity_poly.pdbx_strand_id
1 'polypeptide(L)'
;PTIQALYDDADIASQQPIIPHWKDVFLNAGPRPSAVTRNKYNEASSQFWNAVHKTLSGEGSAADNLADLEATLTRLKGKGW
;
A
#
# COMPACT_ATOMS: atom_id res chain seq x y z
N PRO A 1 -12.28 13.41 1.03
CA PRO A 1 -11.72 14.72 0.58
C PRO A 1 -10.33 14.95 1.19
N THR A 2 -9.50 15.85 0.66
CA THR A 2 -8.21 16.20 1.30
C THR A 2 -8.33 17.30 2.34
N ILE A 3 -9.54 17.87 2.50
CA ILE A 3 -9.88 18.83 3.55
C ILE A 3 -10.63 18.06 4.64
N GLN A 4 -10.04 17.97 5.83
CA GLN A 4 -10.55 17.13 6.92
C GLN A 4 -11.97 17.52 7.37
N ALA A 5 -12.28 18.82 7.42
CA ALA A 5 -13.60 19.30 7.85
C ALA A 5 -14.76 18.79 6.95
N LEU A 6 -14.48 18.48 5.67
CA LEU A 6 -15.51 17.99 4.74
C LEU A 6 -16.00 16.57 5.03
N TYR A 7 -15.38 15.86 5.97
CA TYR A 7 -15.87 14.57 6.44
C TYR A 7 -16.99 14.69 7.48
N ASP A 8 -17.12 15.85 8.13
CA ASP A 8 -18.11 16.13 9.18
C ASP A 8 -19.25 17.03 8.67
N ASP A 9 -19.22 17.40 7.39
CA ASP A 9 -20.19 18.27 6.76
C ASP A 9 -21.55 17.57 6.56
N ALA A 10 -22.62 18.17 7.06
CA ALA A 10 -23.96 17.58 7.07
C ALA A 10 -24.57 17.45 5.67
N ASP A 11 -24.30 18.41 4.78
CA ASP A 11 -24.79 18.38 3.41
C ASP A 11 -24.07 17.28 2.63
N ILE A 12 -22.75 17.15 2.82
CA ILE A 12 -21.96 16.06 2.24
C ILE A 12 -22.41 14.70 2.78
N ALA A 13 -22.64 14.57 4.10
CA ALA A 13 -23.14 13.33 4.68
C ALA A 13 -24.51 12.93 4.09
N SER A 14 -25.38 13.91 3.84
CA SER A 14 -26.68 13.67 3.21
C SER A 14 -26.57 13.27 1.73
N GLN A 15 -25.72 13.95 0.96
CA GLN A 15 -25.62 13.75 -0.50
C GLN A 15 -24.70 12.56 -0.85
N GLN A 16 -23.68 12.31 -0.05
CA GLN A 16 -22.64 11.30 -0.25
C GLN A 16 -22.33 10.55 1.06
N PRO A 17 -23.23 9.66 1.53
CA PRO A 17 -23.11 9.00 2.85
C PRO A 17 -21.84 8.17 3.06
N ILE A 18 -21.13 7.82 2.00
CA ILE A 18 -19.84 7.11 2.08
C ILE A 18 -18.70 8.00 2.58
N ILE A 19 -18.78 9.32 2.37
CA ILE A 19 -17.69 10.25 2.68
C ILE A 19 -17.37 10.26 4.18
N PRO A 20 -18.33 10.43 5.10
CA PRO A 20 -18.05 10.36 6.54
C PRO A 20 -17.40 9.03 6.97
N HIS A 21 -17.83 7.90 6.40
CA HIS A 21 -17.27 6.58 6.71
C HIS A 21 -15.79 6.43 6.32
N TRP A 22 -15.30 7.24 5.38
CA TRP A 22 -13.90 7.21 4.98
C TRP A 22 -12.98 8.04 5.88
N LYS A 23 -13.50 8.85 6.81
CA LYS A 23 -12.67 9.71 7.67
C LYS A 23 -11.57 8.92 8.37
N ASP A 24 -11.95 7.86 9.07
CA ASP A 24 -11.01 7.00 9.79
C ASP A 24 -10.06 6.25 8.86
N VAL A 25 -10.53 5.88 7.66
CA VAL A 25 -9.68 5.24 6.64
C VAL A 25 -8.55 6.17 6.24
N PHE A 26 -8.84 7.44 5.96
CA PHE A 26 -7.83 8.41 5.52
C PHE A 26 -6.92 8.89 6.66
N LEU A 27 -7.44 9.01 7.89
CA LEU A 27 -6.62 9.36 9.06
C LEU A 27 -5.57 8.28 9.39
N ASN A 28 -5.83 7.02 9.02
CA ASN A 28 -4.95 5.88 9.27
C ASN A 28 -4.26 5.35 8.00
N ALA A 29 -4.44 6.00 6.84
CA ALA A 29 -3.86 5.55 5.59
C ALA A 29 -2.35 5.82 5.55
N GLY A 30 -1.57 4.79 5.17
CA GLY A 30 -0.19 4.97 4.77
C GLY A 30 -0.08 5.34 3.28
N PRO A 31 0.78 6.32 2.89
CA PRO A 31 1.04 6.56 1.48
C PRO A 31 1.73 5.35 0.84
N ARG A 32 1.48 5.11 -0.45
CA ARG A 32 2.25 4.14 -1.22
C ARG A 32 3.73 4.52 -1.20
N PRO A 33 4.68 3.57 -1.17
CA PRO A 33 6.11 3.85 -1.00
C PRO A 33 6.78 4.40 -2.28
N SER A 34 6.04 5.03 -3.20
CA SER A 34 6.57 5.56 -4.47
C SER A 34 7.58 6.70 -4.26
N ALA A 35 7.40 7.53 -3.22
CA ALA A 35 8.36 8.57 -2.87
C ALA A 35 9.73 8.00 -2.47
N VAL A 36 9.72 6.87 -1.76
CA VAL A 36 10.93 6.18 -1.28
C VAL A 36 11.58 5.41 -2.42
N THR A 37 10.78 4.63 -3.15
CA THR A 37 11.24 3.70 -4.20
C THR A 37 11.44 4.33 -5.58
N ARG A 38 11.03 5.58 -5.79
CA ARG A 38 11.30 6.39 -7.00
C ARG A 38 10.94 5.65 -8.30
N ASN A 39 11.84 5.66 -9.27
CA ASN A 39 11.69 4.98 -10.55
C ASN A 39 11.61 3.45 -10.42
N LYS A 40 12.00 2.88 -9.27
CA LYS A 40 11.89 1.44 -8.97
C LYS A 40 10.55 1.03 -8.36
N TYR A 41 9.61 1.96 -8.13
CA TYR A 41 8.33 1.62 -7.50
C TYR A 41 7.57 0.49 -8.19
N ASN A 42 7.47 0.52 -9.52
CA ASN A 42 6.73 -0.51 -10.27
C ASN A 42 7.38 -1.89 -10.11
N GLU A 43 8.71 -1.96 -10.11
CA GLU A 43 9.47 -3.20 -9.93
C GLU A 43 9.36 -3.70 -8.48
N ALA A 44 9.49 -2.81 -7.49
CA ALA A 44 9.32 -3.17 -6.08
C ALA A 44 7.90 -3.68 -5.79
N SER A 45 6.88 -3.01 -6.34
CA SER A 45 5.49 -3.43 -6.22
C SER A 45 5.27 -4.79 -6.86
N SER A 46 5.91 -5.08 -8.00
CA SER A 46 5.75 -6.37 -8.69
C SER A 46 6.31 -7.55 -7.91
N GLN A 47 7.49 -7.36 -7.31
CA GLN A 47 8.06 -8.36 -6.42
C GLN A 47 7.13 -8.61 -5.22
N PHE A 48 6.56 -7.56 -4.63
CA PHE A 48 5.64 -7.69 -3.50
C PHE A 48 4.39 -8.51 -3.85
N TRP A 49 3.64 -8.14 -4.91
CA TRP A 49 2.41 -8.89 -5.20
C TRP A 49 2.69 -10.32 -5.66
N ASN A 50 3.84 -10.59 -6.30
CA ASN A 50 4.22 -11.95 -6.68
C ASN A 50 4.53 -12.81 -5.44
N ALA A 51 5.23 -12.27 -4.44
CA ALA A 51 5.49 -12.99 -3.19
C ALA A 51 4.19 -13.27 -2.39
N VAL A 52 3.29 -12.29 -2.35
CA VAL A 52 1.94 -12.45 -1.77
C VAL A 52 1.15 -13.51 -2.55
N HIS A 53 1.17 -13.47 -3.88
CA HIS A 53 0.48 -14.44 -4.71
C HIS A 53 0.97 -15.86 -4.44
N LYS A 54 2.29 -16.11 -4.45
CA LYS A 54 2.88 -17.41 -4.13
C LYS A 54 2.44 -17.93 -2.77
N THR A 55 2.43 -17.06 -1.77
CA THR A 55 1.98 -17.40 -0.41
C THR A 55 0.51 -17.82 -0.41
N LEU A 56 -0.36 -17.07 -1.08
CA LEU A 56 -1.79 -17.36 -1.13
C LEU A 56 -2.15 -18.53 -2.07
N SER A 57 -1.31 -18.83 -3.07
CA SER A 57 -1.48 -19.96 -3.99
C SER A 57 -0.93 -21.28 -3.44
N GLY A 58 -0.29 -21.26 -2.26
CA GLY A 58 0.30 -22.44 -1.63
C GLY A 58 1.68 -22.81 -2.16
N GLU A 59 2.33 -21.91 -2.91
CA GLU A 59 3.69 -22.06 -3.40
C GLU A 59 4.70 -21.61 -2.31
N GLY A 60 4.88 -22.45 -1.30
CA GLY A 60 5.79 -22.18 -0.18
C GLY A 60 5.15 -21.46 1.00
N SER A 61 5.90 -21.32 2.09
CA SER A 61 5.41 -20.65 3.30
C SER A 61 5.49 -19.12 3.15
N ALA A 62 4.67 -18.39 3.92
CA ALA A 62 4.78 -16.94 4.01
C ALA A 62 6.18 -16.50 4.48
N ALA A 63 6.79 -17.25 5.40
CA ALA A 63 8.11 -16.95 5.93
C ALA A 63 9.19 -17.02 4.83
N ASP A 64 9.20 -18.10 4.06
CA ASP A 64 10.18 -18.29 2.97
C ASP A 64 9.97 -17.26 1.85
N ASN A 65 8.72 -17.08 1.40
CA ASN A 65 8.41 -16.16 0.32
C ASN A 65 8.71 -14.69 0.67
N LEU A 66 8.50 -14.29 1.92
CA LEU A 66 8.84 -12.94 2.37
C LEU A 66 10.34 -12.74 2.60
N ALA A 67 11.07 -13.79 3.02
CA ALA A 67 12.54 -13.74 3.09
C ALA A 67 13.17 -13.58 1.69
N ASP A 68 12.66 -14.32 0.70
CA ASP A 68 13.08 -14.18 -0.70
C ASP A 68 12.75 -12.79 -1.27
N LEU A 69 11.59 -12.26 -0.90
CA LEU A 69 11.20 -10.89 -1.24
C LEU A 69 12.17 -9.87 -0.65
N GLU A 70 12.53 -9.99 0.62
CA GLU A 70 13.49 -9.08 1.28
C GLU A 70 14.85 -9.09 0.56
N ALA A 71 15.38 -10.26 0.25
CA ALA A 71 16.64 -10.40 -0.50
C ALA A 71 16.53 -9.73 -1.89
N THR A 72 15.38 -9.92 -2.55
CA THR A 72 15.12 -9.34 -3.87
C THR A 72 15.00 -7.81 -3.82
N LEU A 73 14.24 -7.27 -2.87
CA LEU A 73 14.09 -5.83 -2.68
C LEU A 73 15.41 -5.17 -2.24
N THR A 74 16.22 -5.85 -1.42
CA THR A 74 17.55 -5.37 -1.02
C THR A 74 18.48 -5.24 -2.22
N ARG A 75 18.47 -6.23 -3.11
CA ARG A 75 19.22 -6.18 -4.37
C ARG A 75 18.68 -5.09 -5.30
N LEU A 76 17.36 -4.96 -5.41
CA LEU A 76 16.71 -3.93 -6.23
C LEU A 76 17.06 -2.51 -5.75
N LYS A 77 17.08 -2.32 -4.42
CA LYS A 77 17.49 -1.06 -3.78
C LYS A 77 18.96 -0.74 -4.03
N GLY A 78 19.87 -1.72 -4.10
CA GLY A 78 21.30 -1.45 -4.26
C GLY A 78 21.83 -0.39 -3.26
N LYS A 79 22.55 0.63 -3.77
CA LYS A 79 23.03 1.78 -2.95
C LYS A 79 21.94 2.81 -2.62
N GLY A 80 20.78 2.74 -3.29
CA GLY A 80 19.66 3.64 -3.16
C GLY A 80 18.58 3.32 -4.19
N TRP A 81 17.34 3.63 -3.88
CA TRP A 81 16.18 3.34 -4.71
C TRP A 81 16.24 3.96 -6.11
#